data_AF-A0A7K2JQZ9-F1
#
_entry.id   AF-A0A7K2JQZ9-F1
#
_cell.length_a   1.000
_cell.length_b   1.000
_cell.length_c   1.000
_cell.angle_alpha   90.00
_cell.angle_beta   90.00
_cell.angle_gamma   90.00
#
_symmetry.space_group_name_H-M   'P 1'
#
loop_
_entity.id
_entity.type
_entity.pdbx_description
1 polymer ?
#
loop_
_entity_poly.entity_id
_entity_poly.type
_entity_poly.pdbx_seq_one_letter_code
_entity_poly.pdbx_strand_id
1 'polypeptide(L)'
;ARFPDADEVVVDWPHRYLRGTPTDARTVLCVLTHETKFDVPLLEVALRLPVAYVGAMGSRRTHLDREARLREAGVTDRELSRLRSPIGLDLGARTPEETALSIAAEIVAARRGGSGVSLTGAHTPIHHEDAPLPAGTTGFLGARGTHPVTAV
;
A
#
# COMPACT_ATOMS: atom_id res chain seq x y z
N ALA A 1 5.72 -20.52 15.10
CA ALA A 1 6.30 -19.35 14.42
C ALA A 1 5.41 -18.13 14.66
N ARG A 2 5.93 -16.89 14.57
CA ARG A 2 5.14 -15.66 14.84
C ARG A 2 4.10 -15.35 13.75
N PHE A 3 4.38 -15.73 12.50
CA PHE A 3 3.51 -15.52 11.34
C PHE A 3 3.36 -16.86 10.59
N PRO A 4 2.48 -17.76 11.04
CA PRO A 4 2.36 -19.10 10.47
C PRO A 4 1.72 -19.09 9.07
N ASP A 5 0.88 -18.10 8.76
CA ASP A 5 0.14 -18.01 7.50
C ASP A 5 0.84 -17.15 6.44
N ALA A 6 2.03 -16.61 6.75
CA ALA A 6 2.82 -15.86 5.79
C ALA A 6 3.57 -16.83 4.86
N ASP A 7 3.47 -16.61 3.55
CA ASP A 7 4.23 -17.38 2.56
C ASP A 7 5.74 -17.22 2.75
N GLU A 8 6.19 -16.03 3.15
CA GLU A 8 7.60 -15.70 3.39
C GLU A 8 7.73 -14.74 4.58
N VAL A 9 8.78 -14.94 5.39
CA VAL A 9 9.20 -13.99 6.44
C VAL A 9 10.69 -13.71 6.26
N VAL A 10 11.03 -12.48 5.91
CA VAL A 10 12.41 -12.06 5.63
C VAL A 10 12.91 -11.12 6.72
N VAL A 11 14.18 -11.26 7.09
CA VAL A 11 14.87 -10.35 8.02
C VAL A 11 15.91 -9.57 7.23
N ASP A 12 15.55 -8.36 6.82
CA ASP A 12 16.45 -7.41 6.12
C ASP A 12 15.98 -5.97 6.39
N TRP A 13 16.79 -5.00 5.96
CA TRP A 13 16.36 -3.62 5.84
C TRP A 13 15.27 -3.50 4.78
N PRO A 14 14.08 -2.96 5.09
CA PRO A 14 12.94 -3.02 4.18
C PRO A 14 13.21 -2.42 2.80
N HIS A 15 13.93 -1.30 2.75
CA HIS A 15 14.29 -0.64 1.50
C HIS A 15 15.30 -1.43 0.66
N ARG A 16 16.14 -2.28 1.28
CA ARG A 16 17.07 -3.15 0.55
C ARG A 16 16.34 -4.33 -0.06
N TYR A 17 15.52 -5.00 0.74
CA TYR A 17 14.65 -6.07 0.26
C TYR A 17 13.77 -5.59 -0.89
N LEU A 18 13.04 -4.49 -0.71
CA LEU A 18 12.13 -3.97 -1.73
C LEU A 18 12.82 -3.64 -3.07
N ARG A 19 14.10 -3.20 -3.06
CA ARG A 19 14.85 -2.95 -4.30
C ARG A 19 15.20 -4.23 -5.07
N GLY A 20 15.35 -5.35 -4.37
CA GLY A 20 15.64 -6.66 -4.96
C GLY A 20 14.39 -7.48 -5.28
N THR A 21 13.24 -7.10 -4.72
CA THR A 21 11.98 -7.84 -4.87
C THR A 21 11.22 -7.41 -6.12
N PRO A 22 10.84 -8.34 -7.02
CA PRO A 22 9.96 -8.03 -8.13
C PRO A 22 8.61 -7.49 -7.65
N THR A 23 8.16 -6.38 -8.26
CA THR A 23 6.85 -5.79 -7.98
C THR A 23 6.10 -5.53 -9.29
N ASP A 24 4.77 -5.62 -9.25
CA ASP A 24 3.89 -5.39 -10.39
C ASP A 24 2.73 -4.46 -10.02
N ALA A 25 1.89 -4.13 -11.02
CA ALA A 25 0.74 -3.24 -10.86
C ALA A 25 -0.37 -3.80 -9.96
N ARG A 26 -0.22 -4.99 -9.38
CA ARG A 26 -1.12 -5.60 -8.39
C ARG A 26 -0.50 -5.66 -7.00
N THR A 27 0.81 -5.41 -6.88
CA THR A 27 1.52 -5.39 -5.59
C THR A 27 0.95 -4.31 -4.68
N VAL A 28 0.82 -4.66 -3.40
CA VAL A 28 0.33 -3.79 -2.32
C VAL A 28 1.43 -3.74 -1.26
N LEU A 29 1.79 -2.54 -0.81
CA LEU A 29 2.81 -2.33 0.22
C LEU A 29 2.17 -1.69 1.47
N CYS A 30 2.39 -2.30 2.63
CA CYS A 30 1.84 -1.85 3.91
C CYS A 30 2.96 -1.60 4.92
N VAL A 31 3.31 -0.33 5.14
CA VAL A 31 4.36 0.06 6.09
C VAL A 31 3.77 0.12 7.50
N LEU A 32 4.00 -0.93 8.30
CA LEU A 32 3.47 -1.10 9.66
C LEU A 32 4.46 -0.73 10.77
N THR A 33 5.52 -0.01 10.42
CA THR A 33 6.49 0.57 11.37
C THR A 33 6.26 2.06 11.55
N HIS A 34 6.60 2.58 12.73
CA HIS A 34 6.61 4.01 13.04
C HIS A 34 8.04 4.56 13.19
N GLU A 35 9.05 3.75 12.91
CA GLU A 35 10.44 4.09 13.12
C GLU A 35 11.07 4.72 11.87
N THR A 36 11.46 5.99 11.99
CA THR A 36 11.84 6.85 10.86
C THR A 36 13.08 6.42 10.11
N LYS A 37 13.99 5.69 10.77
CA LYS A 37 15.17 5.11 10.10
C LYS A 37 14.80 4.01 9.10
N PHE A 38 13.58 3.46 9.18
CA PHE A 38 13.11 2.40 8.30
C PHE A 38 12.05 2.87 7.30
N ASP A 39 11.05 3.66 7.75
CA ASP A 39 9.93 4.02 6.88
C ASP A 39 10.32 5.03 5.78
N VAL A 40 11.14 6.05 6.07
CA VAL A 40 11.54 7.06 5.07
C VAL A 40 12.30 6.41 3.90
N PRO A 41 13.42 5.67 4.11
CA PRO A 41 14.13 5.04 3.00
C PRO A 41 13.28 4.01 2.23
N LEU A 42 12.34 3.36 2.91
CA LEU A 42 11.42 2.41 2.28
C LEU A 42 10.42 3.13 1.37
N LEU A 43 9.81 4.20 1.86
CA LEU A 43 8.79 4.97 1.15
C LEU A 43 9.36 5.76 -0.03
N GLU A 44 10.61 6.24 0.06
CA GLU A 44 11.33 6.82 -1.08
C GLU A 44 11.43 5.84 -2.26
N VAL A 45 11.59 4.54 -1.98
CA VAL A 45 11.61 3.49 -3.00
C VAL A 45 10.18 3.17 -3.44
N ALA A 46 9.30 2.85 -2.48
CA ALA A 46 7.95 2.37 -2.73
C ALA A 46 7.11 3.33 -3.58
N LEU A 47 7.17 4.64 -3.31
CA LEU A 47 6.36 5.64 -4.00
C LEU A 47 6.76 5.86 -5.46
N ARG A 48 7.89 5.29 -5.90
CA ARG A 48 8.40 5.33 -7.28
C ARG A 48 8.15 4.04 -8.05
N LEU A 49 7.72 2.97 -7.37
CA LEU A 49 7.44 1.68 -8.00
C LEU A 49 6.06 1.66 -8.67
N PRO A 50 5.86 0.81 -9.69
CA PRO A 50 4.58 0.64 -10.36
C PRO A 50 3.62 -0.26 -9.57
N VAL A 51 3.45 -0.01 -8.27
CA VAL A 51 2.57 -0.80 -7.38
C VAL A 51 1.15 -0.23 -7.33
N ALA A 52 0.18 -1.09 -7.01
CA ALA A 52 -1.23 -0.72 -6.88
C ALA A 52 -1.49 0.22 -5.69
N TYR A 53 -0.71 0.06 -4.62
CA TYR A 53 -1.02 0.66 -3.33
C TYR A 53 0.21 0.79 -2.46
N VAL A 54 0.37 1.95 -1.80
CA VAL A 54 1.36 2.18 -0.75
C VAL A 54 0.66 2.82 0.43
N GLY A 55 0.56 2.10 1.54
CA GLY A 55 -0.05 2.59 2.77
C GLY A 55 0.93 2.60 3.92
N ALA A 56 0.80 3.56 4.84
CA ALA A 56 1.63 3.65 6.03
C ALA A 56 0.80 3.88 7.28
N MET A 57 1.01 3.04 8.29
CA MET A 57 0.36 3.16 9.58
C MET A 57 0.88 4.38 10.35
N GLY A 58 0.05 4.92 11.25
CA GLY A 58 0.46 5.98 12.17
C GLY A 58 -0.69 6.92 12.52
N SER A 59 -0.50 7.70 13.57
CA SER A 59 -1.43 8.79 13.89
C SER A 59 -1.39 9.88 12.82
N ARG A 60 -2.38 10.79 12.83
CA ARG A 60 -2.34 12.00 11.98
C ARG A 60 -1.06 12.82 12.19
N ARG A 61 -0.58 12.91 13.44
CA ARG A 61 0.70 13.58 13.75
C ARG A 61 1.89 12.85 13.12
N THR A 62 1.93 11.52 13.23
CA THR A 62 2.98 10.70 12.62
C THR A 62 3.00 10.84 11.09
N HIS A 63 1.82 10.88 10.48
CA HIS A 63 1.69 11.11 9.05
C HIS A 63 2.28 12.47 8.61
N LEU A 64 1.98 13.56 9.31
CA LEU A 64 2.50 14.89 8.96
C LEU A 64 4.03 14.97 9.09
N ASP A 65 4.60 14.41 10.16
CA ASP A 65 6.05 14.32 10.35
C ASP A 65 6.71 13.48 9.24
N ARG A 66 6.10 12.35 8.89
CA ARG A 66 6.56 11.49 7.80
C ARG A 66 6.55 12.21 6.45
N GLU A 67 5.48 12.94 6.11
CA GLU A 67 5.45 13.69 4.86
C GLU A 67 6.53 14.76 4.81
N ALA A 68 6.76 15.50 5.90
CA ALA A 68 7.82 16.50 5.96
C ALA A 68 9.19 15.89 5.65
N ARG A 69 9.52 14.77 6.30
CA ARG A 69 10.78 14.06 6.09
C ARG A 69 10.91 13.47 4.69
N LEU A 70 9.82 12.98 4.10
CA LEU A 70 9.83 12.50 2.73
C LEU A 70 10.07 13.64 1.74
N ARG A 71 9.49 14.83 1.96
CA ARG A 71 9.80 16.02 1.15
C ARG A 71 11.27 16.43 1.30
N GLU A 72 11.81 16.41 2.52
CA GLU A 72 13.23 16.66 2.78
C GLU A 72 14.14 15.65 2.08
N ALA A 73 13.69 14.39 1.96
CA ALA A 73 14.37 13.34 1.20
C ALA A 73 14.16 13.43 -0.32
N GLY A 74 13.47 14.46 -0.82
CA GLY A 74 13.27 14.70 -2.25
C GLY A 74 12.12 13.91 -2.89
N VAL A 75 11.18 13.39 -2.09
CA VAL A 75 9.91 12.86 -2.60
C VAL A 75 9.01 14.02 -3.00
N THR A 76 8.54 14.00 -4.24
CA THR A 76 7.68 15.03 -4.81
C THR A 76 6.24 14.94 -4.29
N ASP A 77 5.49 16.04 -4.36
CA ASP A 77 4.05 16.01 -4.00
C ASP A 77 3.25 15.05 -4.88
N ARG A 78 3.67 14.83 -6.13
CA ARG A 78 3.06 13.82 -7.01
C ARG A 78 3.29 12.40 -6.49
N GLU A 79 4.51 12.07 -6.08
CA GLU A 79 4.81 10.77 -5.49
C GLU A 79 4.09 10.60 -4.13
N LEU A 80 4.09 11.65 -3.29
CA LEU A 80 3.38 11.67 -2.01
C LEU A 80 1.87 11.48 -2.16
N SER A 81 1.25 11.99 -3.23
CA SER A 81 -0.19 11.82 -3.47
C SER A 81 -0.63 10.36 -3.59
N ARG A 82 0.32 9.44 -3.81
CA ARG A 82 0.08 7.98 -3.85
C ARG A 82 0.06 7.33 -2.47
N LEU A 83 0.56 8.01 -1.43
CA LEU A 83 0.66 7.48 -0.08
C LEU A 83 -0.70 7.51 0.63
N ARG A 84 -1.15 6.37 1.16
CA ARG A 84 -2.31 6.26 2.05
C ARG A 84 -1.85 6.28 3.51
N SER A 85 -1.93 7.43 4.16
CA SER A 85 -1.43 7.63 5.51
C SER A 85 -2.29 8.65 6.27
N PRO A 86 -2.89 8.31 7.43
CA PRO A 86 -2.95 6.98 8.02
C PRO A 86 -3.57 5.94 7.08
N ILE A 87 -3.05 4.72 7.10
CA ILE A 87 -3.57 3.59 6.32
C ILE A 87 -4.93 3.12 6.85
N GLY A 88 -5.82 2.73 5.93
CA GLY A 88 -7.14 2.17 6.19
C GLY A 88 -8.28 3.18 6.06
N LEU A 89 -9.49 2.67 5.81
CA LEU A 89 -10.72 3.46 5.84
C LEU A 89 -11.06 3.90 7.27
N ASP A 90 -11.77 5.02 7.41
CA ASP A 90 -12.30 5.47 8.70
C ASP A 90 -13.52 4.64 9.11
N LEU A 91 -13.26 3.47 9.71
CA LEU A 91 -14.28 2.59 10.28
C LEU A 91 -14.47 2.81 11.80
N GLY A 92 -13.77 3.79 12.39
CA GLY A 92 -13.71 3.93 13.84
C GLY A 92 -13.00 2.77 14.56
N ALA A 93 -12.07 2.09 13.88
CA ALA A 93 -11.35 0.93 14.38
C ALA A 93 -10.63 1.18 15.71
N ARG A 94 -10.73 0.21 16.63
CA ARG A 94 -10.14 0.22 17.98
C ARG A 94 -9.32 -1.02 18.27
N THR A 95 -9.57 -2.12 17.57
CA THR A 95 -8.79 -3.35 17.69
C THR A 95 -7.84 -3.56 16.50
N PRO A 96 -6.82 -4.41 16.64
CA PRO A 96 -5.98 -4.82 15.52
C PRO A 96 -6.77 -5.46 14.38
N GLU A 97 -7.81 -6.24 14.68
CA GLU A 97 -8.66 -6.89 13.68
C GLU A 97 -9.50 -5.88 12.91
N GLU A 98 -10.07 -4.88 13.60
CA GLU A 98 -10.80 -3.79 12.96
C GLU A 98 -9.87 -2.91 12.10
N THR A 99 -8.63 -2.73 12.54
CA THR A 99 -7.60 -2.02 11.76
C THR A 99 -7.19 -2.82 10.52
N ALA A 100 -7.03 -4.14 10.65
CA ALA A 100 -6.74 -5.00 9.50
C ALA A 100 -7.89 -4.96 8.48
N LEU A 101 -9.14 -4.99 8.96
CA LEU A 101 -10.32 -4.85 8.11
C LEU A 101 -10.36 -3.49 7.40
N SER A 102 -10.04 -2.40 8.10
CA SER A 102 -10.03 -1.07 7.49
C SER A 102 -8.97 -0.93 6.40
N ILE A 103 -7.79 -1.53 6.59
CA ILE A 103 -6.71 -1.59 5.60
C ILE A 103 -7.14 -2.42 4.39
N ALA A 104 -7.67 -3.63 4.63
CA ALA A 104 -8.13 -4.50 3.54
C ALA A 104 -9.24 -3.84 2.71
N ALA A 105 -10.18 -3.15 3.37
CA ALA A 105 -11.24 -2.41 2.69
C ALA A 105 -10.68 -1.25 1.84
N GLU A 106 -9.71 -0.49 2.34
CA GLU A 106 -9.07 0.59 1.57
C GLU A 106 -8.31 0.06 0.35
N ILE A 107 -7.59 -1.06 0.49
CA ILE A 107 -6.88 -1.71 -0.62
C ILE A 107 -7.86 -2.13 -1.72
N VAL A 108 -8.99 -2.75 -1.36
CA VAL A 108 -10.01 -3.16 -2.33
C VAL A 108 -10.62 -1.94 -3.01
N ALA A 109 -10.99 -0.91 -2.24
CA ALA A 109 -11.55 0.33 -2.75
C ALA A 109 -10.60 1.01 -3.74
N ALA A 110 -9.31 1.17 -3.38
CA ALA A 110 -8.30 1.77 -4.23
C ALA A 110 -8.10 1.01 -5.55
N ARG A 111 -8.12 -0.32 -5.51
CA ARG A 111 -7.94 -1.16 -6.71
C ARG A 111 -9.15 -1.22 -7.63
N ARG A 112 -10.35 -1.07 -7.07
CA ARG A 112 -11.63 -1.17 -7.80
C ARG A 112 -12.29 0.18 -8.06
N GLY A 113 -11.64 1.29 -7.71
CA GLY A 113 -12.22 2.63 -7.83
C GLY A 113 -13.41 2.89 -6.89
N GLY A 114 -13.53 2.11 -5.82
CA GLY A 114 -14.57 2.29 -4.80
C GLY A 114 -14.28 3.50 -3.91
N SER A 115 -15.35 4.15 -3.44
CA SER A 115 -15.26 5.33 -2.57
C SER A 115 -15.06 5.00 -1.08
N GLY A 116 -15.41 3.77 -0.66
CA GLY A 116 -15.44 3.38 0.76
C GLY A 116 -16.61 3.98 1.56
N VAL A 117 -17.55 4.68 0.91
CA VAL A 117 -18.77 5.19 1.56
C VAL A 117 -19.90 4.16 1.53
N SER A 118 -20.92 4.34 2.37
CA SER A 118 -22.10 3.47 2.38
C SER A 118 -22.83 3.47 1.04
N LEU A 119 -23.23 2.29 0.56
CA LEU A 119 -24.05 2.12 -0.64
C LEU A 119 -25.53 2.50 -0.40
N THR A 120 -25.97 2.59 0.85
CA THR A 120 -27.36 2.97 1.16
C THR A 120 -27.65 4.38 0.64
N GLY A 121 -28.56 4.49 -0.32
CA GLY A 121 -28.90 5.75 -0.98
C GLY A 121 -27.95 6.16 -2.12
N ALA A 122 -26.95 5.35 -2.45
CA ALA A 122 -26.13 5.55 -3.64
C ALA A 122 -26.88 5.08 -4.89
N HIS A 123 -26.77 5.85 -5.97
CA HIS A 123 -27.33 5.50 -7.29
C HIS A 123 -26.24 5.11 -8.31
N THR A 124 -24.99 4.98 -7.87
CA THR A 124 -23.87 4.53 -8.70
C THR A 124 -23.88 3.02 -8.85
N PRO A 125 -23.40 2.47 -9.98
CA PRO A 125 -23.16 1.04 -10.12
C PRO A 125 -22.26 0.51 -8.99
N ILE A 126 -22.58 -0.68 -8.46
CA ILE A 126 -21.82 -1.33 -7.38
C ILE A 126 -20.48 -1.87 -7.89
N HIS A 127 -20.45 -2.28 -9.16
CA HIS A 127 -19.25 -2.74 -9.84
C HIS A 127 -18.78 -1.63 -10.78
N HIS A 128 -17.65 -1.02 -10.44
CA HIS A 128 -16.95 -0.13 -11.34
C HIS A 128 -16.18 -0.98 -12.36
N GLU A 129 -16.15 -0.55 -13.63
CA GLU A 129 -15.24 -1.16 -14.60
C GLU A 129 -13.81 -1.06 -14.06
N ASP A 130 -13.03 -2.14 -14.24
CA ASP A 130 -11.65 -2.16 -13.80
C ASP A 130 -10.92 -0.96 -14.40
N ALA A 131 -10.47 -0.04 -13.54
CA ALA A 131 -9.64 1.07 -13.97
C ALA A 131 -8.43 0.46 -14.72
N PRO A 132 -8.11 0.92 -15.94
CA PRO A 132 -6.98 0.38 -16.67
C PRO A 132 -5.75 0.44 -15.77
N LEU A 133 -5.07 -0.70 -15.58
CA LEU A 133 -3.77 -0.70 -14.92
C LEU A 133 -2.90 0.33 -15.64
N PRO A 134 -2.16 1.20 -14.92
CA PRO A 134 -1.26 2.13 -15.57
C PRO A 134 -0.35 1.32 -16.50
N ALA A 135 -0.31 1.68 -17.78
CA ALA A 135 0.36 0.93 -18.82
C ALA A 135 1.82 0.69 -18.41
N GLY A 136 2.10 -0.52 -17.91
CA GLY A 136 3.45 -0.98 -17.68
C GLY A 136 4.13 -1.08 -19.05
N THR A 137 5.31 -0.48 -19.17
CA THR A 137 6.18 -0.68 -20.33
C THR A 137 6.27 -2.18 -20.63
N THR A 138 5.85 -2.53 -21.84
CA THR A 138 5.79 -3.88 -22.38
C THR A 138 7.06 -4.69 -22.15
N GLY A 139 6.91 -5.90 -21.61
CA GLY A 139 7.84 -7.00 -21.84
C GLY A 139 7.98 -7.98 -20.69
N PHE A 140 7.10 -8.98 -20.58
CA PHE A 140 7.55 -10.38 -20.67
C PHE A 140 6.38 -11.36 -20.83
N LEU A 141 6.52 -12.21 -21.85
CA LEU A 141 5.72 -13.41 -22.07
C LEU A 141 6.39 -14.55 -21.28
N GLY A 142 5.67 -15.16 -20.34
CA GLY A 142 6.02 -16.49 -19.81
C GLY A 142 6.24 -16.56 -18.30
N ALA A 143 5.18 -16.92 -17.59
CA ALA A 143 5.11 -18.07 -16.68
C ALA A 143 3.83 -17.94 -15.85
N ARG A 144 2.89 -18.87 -16.04
CA ARG A 144 1.78 -19.04 -15.11
C ARG A 144 2.36 -19.60 -13.80
N GLY A 145 2.77 -18.73 -12.90
CA GLY A 145 3.13 -19.04 -11.52
C GLY A 145 2.13 -18.34 -10.60
N THR A 146 1.38 -19.12 -9.84
CA THR A 146 0.54 -18.64 -8.75
C THR A 146 1.40 -18.12 -7.61
N HIS A 147 1.62 -16.81 -7.53
CA HIS A 147 2.09 -16.16 -6.31
C HIS A 147 1.32 -14.85 -6.10
N PRO A 148 0.29 -14.82 -5.25
CA PRO A 148 -0.28 -13.57 -4.80
C PRO A 148 0.20 -13.26 -3.38
N VAL A 149 0.66 -12.01 -3.21
CA VAL A 149 0.88 -11.31 -1.94
C VAL A 149 2.21 -11.59 -1.22
N THR A 150 3.28 -10.93 -1.69
CA THR A 150 4.41 -10.58 -0.81
C THR A 150 3.92 -9.52 0.16
N ALA A 151 3.65 -9.90 1.41
CA ALA A 151 3.52 -8.94 2.50
C ALA A 151 4.93 -8.51 2.93
N VAL A 152 5.29 -7.27 2.63
CA VAL A 152 6.42 -6.56 3.27
C VAL A 152 5.86 -5.65 4.34
#